data_AF-A0AAE6SRC0-F1
#
_entry.id   AF-A0AAE6SRC0-F1
#
_cell.length_a   1.000
_cell.length_b   1.000
_cell.length_c   1.000
_cell.angle_alpha   90.00
_cell.angle_beta   90.00
_cell.angle_gamma   90.00
#
_symmetry.space_group_name_H-M   'P 1'
#
loop_
_entity.id
_entity.type
_entity.pdbx_description
1 polymer ?
#
loop_
_entity_poly.entity_id
_entity_poly.type
_entity_poly.pdbx_seq_one_letter_code
_entity_poly.pdbx_strand_id
1 'polypeptide(L)'
;MNMMKKASLLVAITTAITTMSFAALASNQAAIDAFEAKTKPIAQDAKVLSDKQLVLMQEFNQLMDSGNASAVFQSGKVQELQALGEQTLVQARLFVKEYQQFLSQLPETSTCYTPENVTEYNSLIDEVSANNQSLSELSATVSPGDDTGATMALLNVQMHAGRVSSFVQMFQLVKMCYITEAMGYTKQDVERMEAEEDQ
;
A
#
# COMPACT_ATOMS: atom_id res chain seq x y z
N MET A 1 57.66 -17.77 48.21
CA MET A 1 56.24 -17.41 48.46
C MET A 1 56.13 -15.90 48.64
N ASN A 2 55.72 -15.18 47.59
CA ASN A 2 54.66 -14.17 47.63
C ASN A 2 54.64 -13.45 46.29
N MET A 3 53.77 -13.97 45.43
CA MET A 3 53.32 -13.41 44.18
C MET A 3 52.33 -12.27 44.44
N MET A 4 52.30 -11.31 43.52
CA MET A 4 51.17 -10.44 43.18
C MET A 4 50.79 -9.30 44.14
N LYS A 5 51.03 -8.06 43.67
CA LYS A 5 49.93 -7.08 43.55
C LYS A 5 50.02 -6.41 42.17
N LYS A 6 49.08 -6.82 41.32
CA LYS A 6 48.84 -6.32 39.97
C LYS A 6 48.02 -5.02 40.04
N ALA A 7 48.40 -4.09 39.16
CA ALA A 7 47.57 -3.18 38.39
C ALA A 7 46.19 -2.79 38.97
N SER A 8 46.11 -1.58 39.52
CA SER A 8 44.90 -0.75 39.41
C SER A 8 45.05 0.13 38.19
N LEU A 9 44.26 -0.10 37.14
CA LEU A 9 43.97 0.94 36.15
C LEU A 9 42.70 0.59 35.35
N LEU A 10 41.75 1.52 35.40
CA LEU A 10 40.69 1.78 34.41
C LEU A 10 39.55 0.76 34.27
N VAL A 11 38.55 0.92 35.14
CA VAL A 11 37.13 0.67 34.78
C VAL A 11 36.50 2.04 34.59
N ALA A 12 36.33 2.50 33.34
CA ALA A 12 35.55 3.72 33.06
C ALA A 12 35.19 3.92 31.58
N ILE A 13 34.70 2.91 30.83
CA ILE A 13 34.08 3.16 29.51
C ILE A 13 33.00 2.12 29.21
N THR A 14 31.78 2.24 29.76
CA THR A 14 30.61 1.45 29.30
C THR A 14 29.26 2.15 29.51
N THR A 15 29.18 3.48 29.42
CA THR A 15 27.89 4.20 29.60
C THR A 15 27.44 5.07 28.43
N ALA A 16 28.07 4.96 27.24
CA ALA A 16 27.72 5.81 26.09
C ALA A 16 26.85 5.14 25.01
N ILE A 17 26.52 3.85 25.11
CA ILE A 17 25.85 3.12 24.01
C ILE A 17 24.31 3.09 24.17
N THR A 18 23.77 3.29 25.37
CA THR A 18 22.32 3.17 25.60
C THR A 18 21.52 4.44 25.28
N THR A 19 22.14 5.61 25.14
CA THR A 19 21.40 6.86 24.87
C THR A 19 21.03 7.05 23.39
N MET A 20 21.72 6.38 22.45
CA MET A 20 21.39 6.49 21.02
C MET A 20 20.11 5.74 20.65
N SER A 21 19.81 4.61 21.30
CA SER A 21 18.62 3.81 21.00
C SER A 21 17.30 4.51 21.36
N PHE A 22 17.26 5.28 22.45
CA PHE A 22 16.04 6.03 22.83
C PHE A 22 15.80 7.27 21.97
N ALA A 23 16.86 7.92 21.49
CA ALA A 23 16.74 9.07 20.60
C ALA A 23 16.25 8.67 19.20
N ALA A 24 16.67 7.50 18.68
CA ALA A 24 16.20 6.98 17.40
C ALA A 24 14.71 6.61 17.44
N LEU A 25 14.26 5.94 18.51
CA LEU A 25 12.86 5.55 18.72
C LEU A 25 11.92 6.78 18.83
N ALA A 26 12.36 7.80 19.58
CA ALA A 26 11.62 9.07 19.69
C ALA A 26 11.66 9.90 18.39
N SER A 27 12.69 9.73 17.55
CA SER A 27 12.81 10.48 16.29
C SER A 27 11.88 9.97 15.19
N ASN A 28 11.65 8.65 15.11
CA ASN A 28 10.78 8.07 14.08
C ASN A 28 9.30 8.33 14.37
N GLN A 29 8.91 8.40 15.65
CA GLN A 29 7.51 8.63 16.05
C GLN A 29 6.92 9.92 15.46
N ALA A 30 7.69 11.01 15.44
CA ALA A 30 7.22 12.27 14.86
C ALA A 30 6.97 12.16 13.35
N ALA A 31 7.83 11.42 12.63
CA ALA A 31 7.65 11.15 11.21
C ALA A 31 6.43 10.24 10.95
N ILE A 32 6.24 9.22 11.80
CA ILE A 32 5.07 8.33 11.76
C ILE A 32 3.78 9.14 11.98
N ASP A 33 3.70 9.92 13.06
CA ASP A 33 2.51 10.72 13.40
C ASP A 33 2.16 11.70 12.27
N ALA A 34 3.17 12.37 11.70
CA ALA A 34 2.98 13.30 10.58
C ALA A 34 2.47 12.58 9.32
N PHE A 35 3.05 11.41 9.00
CA PHE A 35 2.61 10.62 7.87
C PHE A 35 1.19 10.08 8.06
N GLU A 36 0.84 9.60 9.26
CA GLU A 36 -0.52 9.17 9.57
C GLU A 36 -1.53 10.32 9.45
N ALA A 37 -1.21 11.49 9.99
CA ALA A 37 -2.09 12.65 9.93
C ALA A 37 -2.40 13.05 8.48
N LYS A 38 -1.41 12.99 7.59
CA LYS A 38 -1.57 13.33 6.17
C LYS A 38 -2.23 12.23 5.35
N THR A 39 -1.97 10.97 5.64
CA THR A 39 -2.53 9.83 4.88
C THR A 39 -3.89 9.38 5.35
N LYS A 40 -4.31 9.71 6.58
CA LYS A 40 -5.65 9.43 7.08
C LYS A 40 -6.78 9.93 6.15
N PRO A 41 -6.82 11.20 5.71
CA PRO A 41 -7.86 11.65 4.78
C PRO A 41 -7.79 10.93 3.43
N ILE A 42 -6.58 10.66 2.91
CA ILE A 42 -6.39 9.92 1.65
C ILE A 42 -6.99 8.51 1.73
N ALA A 43 -6.73 7.80 2.84
CA ALA A 43 -7.28 6.47 3.07
C ALA A 43 -8.80 6.48 3.28
N GLN A 44 -9.35 7.52 3.91
CA GLN A 44 -10.80 7.71 4.05
C GLN A 44 -11.46 7.93 2.70
N ASP A 45 -10.90 8.80 1.87
CA ASP A 45 -11.41 9.07 0.52
C ASP A 45 -11.33 7.81 -0.35
N ALA A 46 -10.22 7.09 -0.33
CA ALA A 46 -10.07 5.83 -1.05
C ALA A 46 -11.05 4.75 -0.56
N LYS A 47 -11.35 4.70 0.75
CA LYS A 47 -12.40 3.83 1.27
C LYS A 47 -13.77 4.19 0.70
N VAL A 48 -14.13 5.48 0.69
CA VAL A 48 -15.41 5.94 0.11
C VAL A 48 -15.50 5.54 -1.37
N LEU A 49 -14.40 5.69 -2.13
CA LEU A 49 -14.35 5.27 -3.53
C LEU A 49 -14.52 3.75 -3.68
N SER A 50 -13.86 2.96 -2.83
CA SER A 50 -14.01 1.50 -2.80
C SER A 50 -15.44 1.06 -2.46
N ASP A 51 -16.10 1.73 -1.50
CA ASP A 51 -17.49 1.44 -1.15
C ASP A 51 -18.43 1.75 -2.34
N LYS A 52 -18.22 2.86 -3.06
CA LYS A 52 -18.96 3.17 -4.30
C LYS A 52 -18.72 2.14 -5.38
N GLN A 53 -17.48 1.70 -5.54
CA GLN A 53 -17.12 0.68 -6.50
C GLN A 53 -17.78 -0.67 -6.20
N LEU A 54 -17.89 -1.04 -4.92
CA LEU A 54 -18.60 -2.24 -4.49
C LEU A 54 -20.09 -2.17 -4.85
N VAL A 55 -20.74 -1.03 -4.60
CA VAL A 55 -22.14 -0.80 -5.01
C VAL A 55 -22.27 -0.95 -6.53
N LEU A 56 -21.36 -0.35 -7.29
CA LEU A 56 -21.37 -0.45 -8.75
C LEU A 56 -21.22 -1.90 -9.25
N MET A 57 -20.39 -2.72 -8.59
CA MET A 57 -20.27 -4.15 -8.91
C MET A 57 -21.55 -4.93 -8.58
N GLN A 58 -22.28 -4.56 -7.53
CA GLN A 58 -23.59 -5.16 -7.25
C GLN A 58 -24.60 -4.80 -8.34
N GLU A 59 -24.58 -3.57 -8.85
CA GLU A 59 -25.43 -3.15 -9.96
C GLU A 59 -25.07 -3.84 -11.27
N PHE A 60 -23.79 -4.13 -11.52
CA PHE A 60 -23.37 -4.97 -12.64
C PHE A 60 -23.99 -6.37 -12.56
N ASN A 61 -23.95 -7.00 -11.38
CA ASN A 61 -24.56 -8.30 -11.16
C ASN A 61 -26.08 -8.27 -11.38
N GLN A 62 -26.77 -7.24 -10.89
CA GLN A 62 -28.22 -7.08 -11.14
C GLN A 62 -28.56 -6.93 -12.63
N LEU A 63 -27.73 -6.22 -13.40
CA LEU A 63 -27.88 -6.12 -14.84
C LEU A 63 -27.60 -7.43 -15.57
N MET A 64 -26.64 -8.22 -15.09
CA MET A 64 -26.44 -9.58 -15.58
C MET A 64 -27.61 -10.51 -15.26
N ASP A 65 -28.21 -10.38 -14.07
CA ASP A 65 -29.34 -11.24 -13.65
C ASP A 65 -30.64 -10.90 -14.40
N SER A 66 -30.80 -9.63 -14.81
CA SER A 66 -31.99 -9.13 -15.51
C SER A 66 -31.83 -9.05 -17.03
N GLY A 67 -30.64 -9.32 -17.56
CA GLY A 67 -30.29 -9.22 -18.98
C GLY A 67 -29.14 -10.16 -19.36
N ASN A 68 -28.37 -9.82 -20.40
CA ASN A 68 -27.09 -10.47 -20.70
C ASN A 68 -25.94 -9.48 -20.41
N ALA A 69 -24.69 -9.95 -20.48
CA ALA A 69 -23.52 -9.12 -20.16
C ALA A 69 -23.44 -7.82 -20.99
N SER A 70 -24.07 -7.75 -22.17
CA SER A 70 -24.11 -6.53 -23.00
C SER A 70 -24.90 -5.38 -22.34
N ALA A 71 -25.85 -5.68 -21.45
CA ALA A 71 -26.61 -4.68 -20.70
C ALA A 71 -25.71 -3.82 -19.80
N VAL A 72 -24.64 -4.40 -19.24
CA VAL A 72 -23.66 -3.66 -18.42
C VAL A 72 -22.96 -2.59 -19.25
N PHE A 73 -22.52 -2.93 -20.47
CA PHE A 73 -21.82 -2.00 -21.37
C PHE A 73 -22.73 -0.90 -21.93
N GLN A 74 -24.04 -1.17 -22.08
CA GLN A 74 -25.01 -0.18 -22.56
C GLN A 74 -25.52 0.75 -21.44
N SER A 75 -25.37 0.36 -20.18
CA SER A 75 -25.91 1.09 -19.03
C SER A 75 -25.13 2.36 -18.64
N GLY A 76 -23.95 2.60 -19.23
CA GLY A 76 -23.05 3.68 -18.82
C GLY A 76 -22.22 3.38 -17.56
N LYS A 77 -22.45 2.23 -16.92
CA LYS A 77 -21.81 1.89 -15.65
C LYS A 77 -20.33 1.52 -15.77
N VAL A 78 -19.86 1.11 -16.95
CA VAL A 78 -18.43 0.90 -17.21
C VAL A 78 -17.67 2.24 -17.19
N GLN A 79 -18.28 3.32 -17.70
CA GLN A 79 -17.72 4.67 -17.62
C GLN A 79 -17.73 5.21 -16.19
N GLU A 80 -18.76 4.87 -15.41
CA GLU A 80 -18.79 5.18 -13.97
C GLU A 80 -17.65 4.47 -13.23
N LEU A 81 -17.40 3.20 -13.53
CA LEU A 81 -16.29 2.45 -12.96
C LEU A 81 -14.94 3.07 -13.34
N GLN A 82 -14.78 3.47 -14.61
CA GLN A 82 -13.59 4.16 -15.08
C GLN A 82 -13.36 5.45 -14.28
N ALA A 83 -14.39 6.28 -14.09
CA ALA A 83 -14.30 7.53 -13.33
C ALA A 83 -13.97 7.29 -11.85
N LEU A 84 -14.48 6.22 -11.25
CA LEU A 84 -14.09 5.81 -9.89
C LEU A 84 -12.62 5.36 -9.85
N GLY A 85 -12.16 4.59 -10.85
CA GLY A 85 -10.76 4.19 -10.99
C GLY A 85 -9.81 5.39 -11.10
N GLU A 86 -10.17 6.42 -11.88
CA GLU A 86 -9.39 7.65 -12.00
C GLU A 86 -9.27 8.38 -10.65
N GLN A 87 -10.35 8.47 -9.89
CA GLN A 87 -10.35 9.06 -8.55
C GLN A 87 -9.48 8.25 -7.58
N THR A 88 -9.55 6.91 -7.62
CA THR A 88 -8.71 6.05 -6.77
C THR A 88 -7.23 6.21 -7.11
N LEU A 89 -6.88 6.31 -8.40
CA LEU A 89 -5.50 6.56 -8.85
C LEU A 89 -4.97 7.91 -8.36
N VAL A 90 -5.82 8.94 -8.26
CA VAL A 90 -5.42 10.22 -7.64
C VAL A 90 -5.06 10.01 -6.17
N GLN A 91 -5.88 9.29 -5.41
CA GLN A 91 -5.59 9.01 -4.00
C GLN A 91 -4.32 8.16 -3.83
N ALA A 92 -4.11 7.16 -4.69
CA ALA A 92 -2.88 6.34 -4.67
C ALA A 92 -1.63 7.18 -4.92
N ARG A 93 -1.64 8.10 -5.89
CA ARG A 93 -0.51 9.01 -6.17
C ARG A 93 -0.24 9.97 -5.01
N LEU A 94 -1.30 10.50 -4.39
CA LEU A 94 -1.16 11.34 -3.19
C LEU A 94 -0.51 10.56 -2.05
N PHE A 95 -0.93 9.32 -1.82
CA PHE A 95 -0.32 8.46 -0.81
C PHE A 95 1.16 8.21 -1.08
N VAL A 96 1.52 7.82 -2.31
CA VAL A 96 2.93 7.54 -2.69
C VAL A 96 3.81 8.78 -2.47
N LYS A 97 3.30 9.96 -2.78
CA LYS A 97 4.00 11.23 -2.52
C LYS A 97 4.27 11.43 -1.03
N GLU A 98 3.26 11.24 -0.19
CA GLU A 98 3.45 11.36 1.27
C GLU A 98 4.36 10.27 1.81
N TYR A 99 4.33 9.08 1.20
CA TYR A 99 5.18 7.95 1.58
C TYR A 99 6.66 8.21 1.26
N GLN A 100 6.96 8.77 0.08
CA GLN A 100 8.31 9.24 -0.25
C GLN A 100 8.81 10.28 0.75
N GLN A 101 7.94 11.22 1.14
CA GLN A 101 8.29 12.24 2.14
C GLN A 101 8.52 11.61 3.52
N PHE A 102 7.73 10.61 3.91
CA PHE A 102 7.93 9.86 5.15
C PHE A 102 9.29 9.16 5.16
N LEU A 103 9.63 8.40 4.10
CA LEU A 103 10.92 7.72 3.99
C LEU A 103 12.12 8.67 4.09
N SER A 104 12.02 9.89 3.54
CA SER A 104 13.09 10.88 3.61
C SER A 104 13.39 11.40 5.03
N GLN A 105 12.49 11.14 5.99
CA GLN A 105 12.62 11.54 7.38
C GLN A 105 13.11 10.40 8.29
N LEU A 106 13.24 9.18 7.75
CA LEU A 106 13.62 8.00 8.51
C LEU A 106 15.11 7.67 8.29
N PRO A 107 15.80 7.15 9.32
CA PRO A 107 17.11 6.56 9.13
C PRO A 107 17.00 5.24 8.36
N GLU A 108 18.02 4.89 7.58
CA GLU A 108 18.04 3.64 6.80
C GLU A 108 17.95 2.36 7.65
N THR A 109 18.27 2.46 8.94
CA THR A 109 18.18 1.38 9.92
C THR A 109 16.77 1.13 10.45
N SER A 110 15.83 2.05 10.18
CA SER A 110 14.43 1.93 10.58
C SER A 110 13.76 0.78 9.83
N THR A 111 12.92 0.01 10.51
CA THR A 111 12.11 -1.04 9.86
C THR A 111 11.05 -0.46 8.93
N CYS A 112 10.73 0.83 9.08
CA CYS A 112 9.85 1.57 8.18
C CYS A 112 10.56 2.13 6.94
N TYR A 113 11.89 2.09 6.87
CA TYR A 113 12.64 2.53 5.70
C TYR A 113 12.64 1.43 4.61
N THR A 114 11.58 1.44 3.79
CA THR A 114 11.36 0.51 2.68
C THR A 114 11.16 1.29 1.35
N PRO A 115 12.23 1.88 0.80
CA PRO A 115 12.17 2.69 -0.43
C PRO A 115 11.78 1.91 -1.68
N GLU A 116 12.02 0.59 -1.72
CA GLU A 116 11.61 -0.31 -2.79
C GLU A 116 10.10 -0.27 -3.06
N ASN A 117 9.29 -0.10 -2.00
CA ASN A 117 7.84 -0.01 -2.09
C ASN A 117 7.38 1.18 -2.95
N VAL A 118 8.16 2.26 -3.02
CA VAL A 118 7.83 3.42 -3.88
C VAL A 118 7.78 3.00 -5.35
N THR A 119 8.74 2.20 -5.80
CA THR A 119 8.80 1.72 -7.19
C THR A 119 7.65 0.76 -7.46
N GLU A 120 7.39 -0.17 -6.55
CA GLU A 120 6.29 -1.13 -6.67
C GLU A 120 4.93 -0.42 -6.74
N TYR A 121 4.69 0.57 -5.88
CA TYR A 121 3.44 1.31 -5.86
C TYR A 121 3.25 2.13 -7.13
N ASN A 122 4.31 2.76 -7.65
CA ASN A 122 4.23 3.46 -8.94
C ASN A 122 3.96 2.49 -10.10
N SER A 123 4.58 1.32 -10.12
CA SER A 123 4.31 0.29 -11.13
C SER A 123 2.85 -0.16 -11.09
N LEU A 124 2.29 -0.37 -9.90
CA LEU A 124 0.89 -0.74 -9.73
C LEU A 124 -0.05 0.40 -10.18
N ILE A 125 0.27 1.65 -9.85
CA ILE A 125 -0.46 2.83 -10.31
C ILE A 125 -0.47 2.90 -11.83
N ASP A 126 0.67 2.69 -12.49
CA ASP A 126 0.78 2.76 -13.94
C ASP A 126 0.01 1.62 -14.62
N GLU A 127 0.11 0.39 -14.09
CA GLU A 127 -0.64 -0.76 -14.58
C GLU A 127 -2.16 -0.54 -14.47
N VAL A 128 -2.64 -0.10 -13.30
CA VAL A 128 -4.08 0.17 -13.11
C VAL A 128 -4.51 1.37 -13.95
N SER A 129 -3.67 2.40 -14.11
CA SER A 129 -3.97 3.55 -14.97
C SER A 129 -4.15 3.14 -16.44
N ALA A 130 -3.27 2.27 -16.95
CA ALA A 130 -3.38 1.75 -18.30
C ALA A 130 -4.66 0.92 -18.48
N ASN A 131 -4.93 -0.01 -17.55
CA ASN A 131 -6.14 -0.83 -17.60
C ASN A 131 -7.42 0.02 -17.50
N ASN A 132 -7.40 1.08 -16.70
CA ASN A 132 -8.54 1.98 -16.56
C ASN A 132 -8.83 2.76 -17.86
N GLN A 133 -7.79 3.16 -18.60
CA GLN A 133 -7.96 3.81 -19.91
C GLN A 133 -8.56 2.85 -20.95
N SER A 134 -8.14 1.58 -20.92
CA SER A 134 -8.66 0.55 -21.83
C SER A 134 -10.12 0.16 -21.59
N LEU A 135 -10.73 0.52 -20.44
CA LEU A 135 -12.17 0.27 -20.21
C LEU A 135 -13.08 0.95 -21.26
N SER A 136 -12.65 2.11 -21.76
CA SER A 136 -13.38 2.83 -22.81
C SER A 136 -13.35 2.07 -24.15
N GLU A 137 -12.22 1.44 -24.48
CA GLU A 137 -12.04 0.61 -25.67
C GLU A 137 -12.83 -0.71 -25.56
N LEU A 138 -12.86 -1.32 -24.38
CA LEU A 138 -13.70 -2.49 -24.09
C LEU A 138 -15.18 -2.18 -24.33
N SER A 139 -15.66 -1.01 -23.90
CA SER A 139 -17.05 -0.61 -24.14
C SER A 139 -17.39 -0.39 -25.61
N ALA A 140 -16.41 0.04 -26.42
CA ALA A 140 -16.59 0.30 -27.85
C ALA A 140 -16.51 -0.97 -28.73
N THR A 141 -15.91 -2.05 -28.21
CA THR A 141 -15.68 -3.30 -28.96
C THR A 141 -16.76 -4.36 -28.73
N VAL A 142 -17.53 -4.26 -27.64
CA VAL A 142 -18.67 -5.14 -27.38
C VAL A 142 -19.81 -4.83 -28.36
N SER A 143 -20.02 -5.75 -29.30
CA SER A 143 -21.09 -5.64 -30.29
C SER A 143 -22.45 -6.05 -29.71
N PRO A 144 -23.55 -5.37 -30.06
CA PRO A 144 -24.90 -5.80 -29.67
C PRO A 144 -25.18 -7.23 -30.14
N GLY A 145 -25.48 -8.13 -29.19
CA GLY A 145 -25.78 -9.55 -29.46
C GLY A 145 -24.58 -10.51 -29.41
N ASP A 146 -23.37 -10.02 -29.13
CA ASP A 146 -22.21 -10.88 -28.83
C ASP A 146 -22.11 -11.16 -27.32
N ASP A 147 -22.95 -12.07 -26.85
CA ASP A 147 -23.07 -12.38 -25.41
C ASP A 147 -21.81 -13.04 -24.85
N THR A 148 -21.09 -13.82 -25.67
CA THR A 148 -19.82 -14.45 -25.28
C THR A 148 -18.72 -13.39 -25.14
N GLY A 149 -18.59 -12.49 -26.11
CA GLY A 149 -17.64 -11.38 -26.05
C GLY A 149 -17.94 -10.43 -24.90
N ALA A 150 -19.21 -10.09 -24.67
CA ALA A 150 -19.64 -9.26 -23.55
C ALA A 150 -19.33 -9.91 -22.18
N THR A 151 -19.50 -11.23 -22.05
CA THR A 151 -19.17 -11.95 -20.82
C THR A 151 -17.67 -11.91 -20.53
N MET A 152 -16.83 -12.16 -21.54
CA MET A 152 -15.37 -12.08 -21.41
C MET A 152 -14.90 -10.66 -21.09
N ALA A 153 -15.48 -9.66 -21.74
CA ALA A 153 -15.22 -8.26 -21.44
C ALA A 153 -15.57 -7.93 -19.99
N LEU A 154 -16.71 -8.41 -19.50
CA LEU A 154 -17.15 -8.16 -18.13
C LEU A 154 -16.25 -8.82 -17.08
N LEU A 155 -15.67 -9.98 -17.37
CA LEU A 155 -14.64 -10.59 -16.52
C LEU A 155 -13.40 -9.69 -16.41
N ASN A 156 -12.94 -9.12 -17.52
CA ASN A 156 -11.82 -8.16 -17.50
C ASN A 156 -12.14 -6.92 -16.67
N VAL A 157 -13.38 -6.41 -16.78
CA VAL A 157 -13.83 -5.28 -15.98
C VAL A 157 -13.86 -5.61 -14.48
N GLN A 158 -14.33 -6.80 -14.10
CA GLN A 158 -14.33 -7.26 -12.70
C GLN A 158 -12.91 -7.46 -12.15
N MET A 159 -11.99 -8.00 -12.95
CA MET A 159 -10.58 -8.11 -12.55
C MET A 159 -9.94 -6.74 -12.33
N HIS A 160 -10.20 -5.79 -13.24
CA HIS A 160 -9.74 -4.41 -13.09
C HIS A 160 -10.29 -3.77 -11.82
N ALA A 161 -11.59 -3.93 -11.56
CA ALA A 161 -12.21 -3.47 -10.34
C ALA A 161 -11.51 -4.05 -9.08
N GLY A 162 -11.22 -5.35 -9.08
CA GLY A 162 -10.44 -5.98 -8.00
C GLY A 162 -9.08 -5.32 -7.79
N ARG A 163 -8.36 -4.99 -8.87
CA ARG A 163 -7.06 -4.30 -8.80
C ARG A 163 -7.16 -2.86 -8.29
N VAL A 164 -8.18 -2.10 -8.71
CA VAL A 164 -8.42 -0.76 -8.16
C VAL A 164 -8.65 -0.82 -6.64
N SER A 165 -9.35 -1.85 -6.16
CA SER A 165 -9.64 -2.01 -4.72
C SER A 165 -8.41 -2.36 -3.88
N SER A 166 -7.33 -2.90 -4.48
CA SER A 166 -6.13 -3.29 -3.74
C SER A 166 -5.35 -2.09 -3.19
N PHE A 167 -5.50 -0.89 -3.78
CA PHE A 167 -4.85 0.33 -3.28
C PHE A 167 -5.26 0.68 -1.85
N VAL A 168 -6.48 0.35 -1.42
CA VAL A 168 -6.91 0.57 -0.03
C VAL A 168 -6.10 -0.32 0.94
N GLN A 169 -5.74 -1.54 0.53
CA GLN A 169 -4.96 -2.46 1.34
C GLN A 169 -3.49 -2.02 1.43
N MET A 170 -2.94 -1.51 0.33
CA MET A 170 -1.58 -0.94 0.28
C MET A 170 -1.36 0.09 1.40
N PHE A 171 -2.34 0.96 1.64
CA PHE A 171 -2.25 1.99 2.69
C PHE A 171 -2.17 1.43 4.11
N GLN A 172 -2.71 0.23 4.34
CA GLN A 172 -2.67 -0.42 5.65
C GLN A 172 -1.36 -1.21 5.84
N LEU A 173 -0.84 -1.83 4.78
CA LEU A 173 0.38 -2.64 4.85
C LEU A 173 1.60 -1.84 5.29
N VAL A 174 1.73 -0.58 4.84
CA VAL A 174 2.81 0.32 5.27
C VAL A 174 2.85 0.49 6.80
N LYS A 175 1.71 0.38 7.48
CA LYS A 175 1.63 0.56 8.95
C LYS A 175 2.19 -0.62 9.74
N MET A 176 2.44 -1.77 9.10
CA MET A 176 3.01 -2.93 9.79
C MET A 176 4.40 -2.64 10.37
N CYS A 177 5.17 -1.76 9.74
CA CYS A 177 6.48 -1.36 10.25
C CYS A 177 6.39 -0.59 11.59
N TYR A 178 5.24 0.02 11.92
CA TYR A 178 5.07 0.75 13.18
C TYR A 178 5.10 -0.20 14.38
N ILE A 179 4.61 -1.43 14.19
CA ILE A 179 4.60 -2.44 15.24
C ILE A 179 6.04 -2.87 15.54
N THR A 180 6.85 -3.12 14.51
CA THR A 180 8.25 -3.54 14.67
C THR A 180 9.12 -2.42 15.23
N GLU A 181 8.90 -1.16 14.81
CA GLU A 181 9.53 0.02 15.44
C GLU A 181 9.13 0.15 16.92
N ALA A 182 7.84 -0.01 17.26
CA ALA A 182 7.37 0.09 18.64
C ALA A 182 7.94 -1.00 19.55
N MET A 183 8.30 -2.16 18.98
CA MET A 183 9.02 -3.23 19.67
C MET A 183 10.52 -2.93 19.85
N GLY A 184 11.03 -1.87 19.23
CA GLY A 184 12.44 -1.47 19.29
C GLY A 184 13.36 -2.32 18.41
N TYR A 185 12.82 -3.04 17.43
CA TYR A 185 13.61 -3.80 16.49
C TYR A 185 14.16 -2.91 15.37
N THR A 186 15.41 -3.17 15.00
CA THR A 186 16.00 -2.60 13.78
C THR A 186 15.72 -3.49 12.58
N LYS A 187 15.96 -2.98 11.37
CA LYS A 187 15.88 -3.79 10.14
C LYS A 187 16.75 -5.06 10.22
N GLN A 188 17.96 -4.96 10.77
CA GLN A 188 18.85 -6.12 10.96
C GLN A 188 18.33 -7.13 11.98
N ASP A 189 17.60 -6.69 13.01
CA ASP A 189 17.02 -7.60 13.99
C ASP A 189 15.91 -8.44 13.35
N VAL A 190 15.09 -7.83 12.50
CA VAL A 190 14.03 -8.52 11.74
C VAL A 190 14.63 -9.51 10.73
N GLU A 191 15.60 -9.07 9.92
CA GLU A 191 16.27 -9.93 8.93
C GLU A 191 16.93 -11.16 9.58
N ARG A 192 17.47 -11.02 10.80
CA ARG A 192 18.04 -12.15 11.54
C ARG A 192 16.97 -13.13 12.02
N MET A 193 15.84 -12.63 12.52
CA MET A 193 14.74 -13.48 12.99
C MET A 193 14.13 -14.30 11.84
N GLU A 194 13.92 -13.68 10.67
CA GLU A 194 13.41 -14.37 9.49
C GLU A 194 14.35 -15.51 9.04
N ALA A 195 15.67 -15.27 9.06
CA ALA A 195 16.66 -16.29 8.71
C ALA A 195 16.79 -17.44 9.72
N GLU A 196 16.30 -17.26 10.95
CA GLU A 196 16.24 -18.29 12.00
C GLU A 196 14.94 -19.10 11.94
N GLU A 197 13.84 -18.51 11.46
CA GLU A 197 12.56 -19.22 11.26
C GLU A 197 12.56 -20.11 10.00
N ASP A 198 13.40 -19.79 9.00
CA ASP A 198 13.56 -20.57 7.77
C ASP A 198 14.51 -21.78 7.90
N GLN A 199 14.99 -22.11 9.11
CA GLN A 199 15.84 -23.27 9.43
C GLN A 199 15.09 -24.38 10.15
#